data_AF-A0A965JUG9-F1
#
_entry.id   AF-A0A965JUG9-F1
#
_cell.length_a   1.000
_cell.length_b   1.000
_cell.length_c   1.000
_cell.angle_alpha   90.00
_cell.angle_beta   90.00
_cell.angle_gamma   90.00
#
_symmetry.space_group_name_H-M   'P 1'
#
loop_
_entity.id
_entity.type
_entity.pdbx_description
1 polymer ?
#
loop_
_entity_poly.entity_id
_entity_poly.type
_entity_poly.pdbx_seq_one_letter_code
_entity_poly.pdbx_strand_id
1 'polypeptide(L)'
;MNSLPIISADERLKETRGIKGCIFGKSGIGKTSLLWTLNPKTTLFFDLEAGDLAVEGWQGDTIRPKTWSECCDFAVFIGGPNRALRPDQKFSQRHYDEVCQKFGDPAILDKYDTIFIDSITVAGRLCFGYCQGQPEAFSEKSGKPDTRGAYGLHGREMISWLTHLQHTRSKNIWFVGILDEKLDDFNRKYYAPQIEGSKTGLELPGIVDQVITMAEIQPDDKGKSYRAFICHTINQFNYPAKDRSRRLEVIEEPHLGNLMQKIRSEAKPINE
;
A
#
# COMPACT_ATOMS: atom_id res chain seq x y z
N MET A 1 -20.71 30.44 -17.04
CA MET A 1 -19.87 29.92 -18.13
C MET A 1 -19.26 28.62 -17.65
N ASN A 2 -19.67 27.48 -18.22
CA ASN A 2 -19.01 26.20 -17.93
C ASN A 2 -17.73 26.14 -18.77
N SER A 3 -16.62 26.61 -18.21
CA SER A 3 -15.30 26.29 -18.76
C SER A 3 -15.08 24.78 -18.59
N LEU A 4 -14.59 24.12 -19.65
CA LEU A 4 -14.09 22.75 -19.53
C LEU A 4 -13.04 22.74 -18.39
N PRO A 5 -13.06 21.75 -17.47
CA PRO A 5 -12.15 21.69 -16.32
C PRO A 5 -10.76 21.23 -16.75
N ILE A 6 -10.13 21.99 -17.66
CA ILE A 6 -8.78 21.74 -18.14
C ILE A 6 -7.80 22.39 -17.15
N ILE A 7 -6.95 21.57 -16.54
CA ILE A 7 -5.87 22.03 -15.66
C ILE A 7 -4.65 22.29 -16.54
N SER A 8 -4.08 23.49 -16.46
CA SER A 8 -2.88 23.87 -17.19
C SER A 8 -1.64 23.09 -16.72
N ALA A 9 -0.56 23.13 -17.51
CA ALA A 9 0.71 22.51 -17.12
C ALA A 9 1.26 23.09 -15.80
N ASP A 10 1.17 24.41 -15.61
CA ASP A 10 1.64 25.09 -14.40
C ASP A 10 0.79 24.74 -13.18
N GLU A 11 -0.54 24.67 -13.32
CA GLU A 11 -1.42 24.20 -12.25
C GLU A 11 -1.14 22.75 -11.88
N ARG A 12 -0.94 21.88 -12.88
CA ARG A 12 -0.57 20.47 -12.68
C ARG A 12 0.78 20.31 -11.97
N LEU A 13 1.75 21.20 -12.23
CA LEU A 13 3.06 21.20 -11.57
C LEU A 13 2.98 21.72 -10.12
N LYS A 14 2.01 22.59 -9.81
CA LYS A 14 1.74 23.07 -8.45
C LYS A 14 1.00 22.05 -7.58
N GLU A 15 0.28 21.10 -8.18
CA GLU A 15 -0.39 20.03 -7.43
C GLU A 15 0.64 19.11 -6.75
N THR A 16 0.62 19.07 -5.41
CA THR A 16 1.41 18.09 -4.66
C THR A 16 0.87 16.69 -4.91
N ARG A 17 1.69 15.83 -5.52
CA ARG A 17 1.35 14.42 -5.76
C ARG A 17 2.01 13.55 -4.71
N GLY A 18 1.18 12.89 -3.91
CA GLY A 18 1.61 11.86 -2.97
C GLY A 18 2.10 10.60 -3.67
N ILE A 19 3.13 9.98 -3.12
CA ILE A 19 3.72 8.74 -3.64
C ILE A 19 2.87 7.55 -3.22
N LYS A 20 2.52 6.68 -4.17
CA LYS A 20 1.83 5.41 -3.89
C LYS A 20 2.82 4.28 -4.03
N GLY A 21 3.16 3.63 -2.93
CA GLY A 21 4.20 2.62 -2.93
C GLY A 21 3.87 1.40 -2.09
N CYS A 22 4.50 0.29 -2.42
CA CYS A 22 4.59 -0.84 -1.53
C CYS A 22 6.04 -1.29 -1.30
N ILE A 23 6.32 -1.79 -0.10
CA ILE A 23 7.62 -2.35 0.28
C ILE A 23 7.40 -3.78 0.77
N PHE A 24 8.00 -4.73 0.05
CA PHE A 24 7.95 -6.13 0.39
C PHE A 24 9.29 -6.64 0.86
N GLY A 25 9.31 -7.56 1.82
CA GLY A 25 10.55 -8.19 2.25
C GLY A 25 10.29 -9.32 3.23
N LYS A 26 11.31 -10.17 3.43
CA LYS A 26 11.22 -11.32 4.36
C LYS A 26 10.79 -10.87 5.76
N SER A 27 10.19 -11.77 6.53
CA SER A 27 9.91 -11.50 7.94
C SER A 27 11.21 -11.12 8.69
N GLY A 28 11.13 -10.17 9.61
CA GLY A 28 12.28 -9.70 10.40
C GLY A 28 13.30 -8.82 9.65
N ILE A 29 13.12 -8.51 8.36
CA ILE A 29 14.07 -7.63 7.63
C ILE A 29 14.07 -6.17 8.14
N GLY A 30 13.06 -5.77 8.91
CA GLY A 30 12.93 -4.42 9.48
C GLY A 30 12.08 -3.46 8.66
N LYS A 31 10.98 -3.95 8.05
CA LYS A 31 10.01 -3.13 7.29
C LYS A 31 9.36 -2.08 8.20
N THR A 32 8.83 -2.48 9.35
CA THR A 32 8.20 -1.58 10.34
C THR A 32 9.17 -0.53 10.84
N SER A 33 10.45 -0.88 11.01
CA SER A 33 11.51 0.05 11.44
C SER A 33 11.76 1.19 10.46
N LEU A 34 11.22 1.14 9.23
CA LEU A 34 11.27 2.28 8.30
C LEU A 34 10.52 3.51 8.83
N LEU A 35 9.61 3.35 9.80
CA LEU A 35 8.96 4.48 10.49
C LEU A 35 9.96 5.44 11.13
N TRP A 36 11.12 4.94 11.61
CA TRP A 36 12.20 5.77 12.14
C TRP A 36 12.88 6.66 11.10
N THR A 37 12.68 6.37 9.82
CA THR A 37 13.23 7.14 8.69
C THR A 37 12.25 8.21 8.19
N LEU A 38 11.10 8.34 8.84
CA LEU A 38 10.04 9.28 8.53
C LEU A 38 9.89 10.34 9.64
N ASN A 39 9.30 11.48 9.30
CA ASN A 39 8.95 12.49 10.30
C ASN A 39 7.71 12.02 11.09
N PRO A 40 7.82 11.75 12.40
CA PRO A 40 6.69 11.26 13.20
C PRO A 40 5.54 12.27 13.29
N LYS A 41 5.81 13.57 13.17
CA LYS A 41 4.76 14.61 13.28
C LYS A 41 3.83 14.66 12.07
N THR A 42 4.29 14.17 10.91
CA THR A 42 3.54 14.21 9.65
C THR A 42 3.31 12.81 9.06
N THR A 43 3.52 11.76 9.88
CA THR A 43 3.28 10.37 9.50
C THR A 43 2.22 9.77 10.40
N LEU A 44 1.16 9.22 9.80
CA LEU A 44 0.19 8.38 10.50
C LEU A 44 0.57 6.92 10.29
N PHE A 45 0.79 6.19 11.39
CA PHE A 45 1.01 4.76 11.37
C PHE A 45 -0.33 4.02 11.43
N PHE A 46 -0.60 3.21 10.43
CA PHE A 46 -1.75 2.34 10.34
C PHE A 46 -1.28 0.91 10.63
N ASP A 47 -1.41 0.52 11.90
CA ASP A 47 -0.87 -0.72 12.46
C ASP A 47 -1.93 -1.82 12.53
N LEU A 48 -1.74 -2.85 11.71
CA LEU A 48 -2.50 -4.08 11.63
C LEU A 48 -1.74 -5.29 12.20
N GLU A 49 -0.40 -5.25 12.21
CA GLU A 49 0.45 -6.37 12.63
C GLU A 49 0.77 -6.39 14.13
N ALA A 50 0.31 -5.40 14.91
CA ALA A 50 0.72 -5.20 16.30
C ALA A 50 2.25 -5.07 16.40
N GLY A 51 2.83 -4.29 15.48
CA GLY A 51 4.27 -4.13 15.29
C GLY A 51 4.99 -3.32 16.38
N ASP A 52 4.36 -3.12 17.54
CA ASP A 52 4.77 -2.21 18.60
C ASP A 52 6.24 -2.41 19.05
N LEU A 53 6.73 -3.66 19.03
CA LEU A 53 8.11 -3.97 19.42
C LEU A 53 9.17 -3.38 18.48
N ALA A 54 8.89 -3.30 17.17
CA ALA A 54 9.86 -2.80 16.19
C ALA A 54 10.00 -1.27 16.19
N VAL A 55 9.04 -0.59 16.83
CA VAL A 55 8.91 0.87 16.87
C VAL A 55 8.63 1.38 18.28
N GLU A 56 9.05 0.64 19.29
CA GLU A 56 8.96 1.07 20.68
C GLU A 56 9.65 2.42 20.86
N GLY A 57 8.90 3.41 21.37
CA GLY A 57 9.38 4.78 21.54
C GLY A 57 9.26 5.69 20.30
N TRP A 58 8.76 5.19 19.16
CA TRP A 58 8.44 6.05 18.01
C TRP A 58 7.29 6.99 18.37
N GLN A 59 7.48 8.28 18.10
CA GLN A 59 6.62 9.37 18.61
C GLN A 59 5.48 9.77 17.66
N GLY A 60 5.23 8.98 16.62
CA GLY A 60 4.18 9.27 15.65
C GLY A 60 2.83 8.74 16.10
N ASP A 61 1.77 9.32 15.54
CA ASP A 61 0.40 8.89 15.82
C ASP A 61 0.09 7.56 15.15
N THR A 62 -0.69 6.72 15.82
CA THR A 62 -1.02 5.36 15.36
C THR A 62 -2.51 5.08 15.45
N ILE A 63 -3.07 4.47 14.39
CA ILE A 63 -4.40 3.86 14.38
C ILE A 63 -4.27 2.33 14.26
N ARG A 64 -5.16 1.60 14.94
CA ARG A 64 -5.12 0.13 15.04
C ARG A 64 -6.46 -0.50 14.69
N PRO A 65 -6.86 -0.54 13.41
CA PRO A 65 -8.06 -1.24 13.01
C PRO A 65 -7.89 -2.74 13.23
N LYS A 66 -8.97 -3.40 13.65
CA LYS A 66 -9.03 -4.83 13.98
C LYS A 66 -9.93 -5.61 13.04
N THR A 67 -10.73 -4.91 12.24
CA THR A 67 -11.68 -5.52 11.31
C THR A 67 -11.51 -4.96 9.90
N TRP A 68 -11.95 -5.72 8.89
CA TRP A 68 -11.96 -5.22 7.52
C TRP A 68 -12.84 -3.97 7.35
N SER A 69 -13.96 -3.89 8.07
CA SER A 69 -14.82 -2.70 8.06
C SER A 69 -14.07 -1.47 8.56
N GLU A 70 -13.35 -1.57 9.68
CA GLU A 70 -12.52 -0.45 10.16
C GLU A 70 -11.41 -0.08 9.18
N CYS A 71 -10.81 -1.05 8.47
CA CYS A 71 -9.87 -0.74 7.39
C CYS A 71 -10.51 0.10 6.28
N CYS A 72 -11.77 -0.19 5.94
CA CYS A 72 -12.54 0.58 4.96
C CYS A 72 -12.94 1.97 5.51
N ASP A 73 -13.35 2.05 6.78
CA ASP A 73 -13.72 3.30 7.46
C ASP A 73 -12.53 4.27 7.44
N PHE A 74 -11.35 3.83 7.88
CA PHE A 74 -10.16 4.68 7.87
C PHE A 74 -9.74 5.05 6.45
N ALA A 75 -9.86 4.14 5.48
CA ALA A 75 -9.53 4.45 4.10
C ALA A 75 -10.45 5.53 3.52
N VAL A 76 -11.77 5.49 3.77
CA VAL A 76 -12.68 6.57 3.33
C VAL A 76 -12.44 7.86 4.09
N PHE A 77 -12.11 7.79 5.38
CA PHE A 77 -11.78 8.98 6.18
C PHE A 77 -10.53 9.68 5.65
N ILE A 78 -9.52 8.91 5.24
CA ILE A 78 -8.26 9.38 4.65
C ILE A 78 -8.44 9.87 3.22
N GLY A 79 -9.19 9.14 2.39
CA GLY A 79 -9.34 9.39 0.96
C GLY A 79 -10.46 10.35 0.58
N GLY A 80 -11.39 10.60 1.49
CA GLY A 80 -12.63 11.29 1.18
C GLY A 80 -13.62 10.39 0.41
N PRO A 81 -14.80 10.92 0.07
CA PRO A 81 -15.81 10.15 -0.64
C PRO A 81 -15.48 10.02 -2.13
N ASN A 82 -15.71 8.83 -2.69
CA ASN A 82 -15.77 8.64 -4.13
C ASN A 82 -17.18 8.96 -4.65
N ARG A 83 -17.33 10.13 -5.26
CA ARG A 83 -18.61 10.65 -5.77
C ARG A 83 -19.21 9.85 -6.94
N ALA A 84 -18.44 8.96 -7.57
CA ALA A 84 -18.94 8.10 -8.63
C ALA A 84 -19.66 6.85 -8.10
N LEU A 85 -19.54 6.55 -6.81
CA LEU A 85 -20.13 5.36 -6.20
C LEU A 85 -21.55 5.63 -5.70
N ARG A 86 -22.41 4.61 -5.79
CA ARG A 86 -23.76 4.66 -5.24
C ARG A 86 -23.74 4.66 -3.71
N PRO A 87 -24.78 5.19 -3.03
CA PRO A 87 -24.80 5.32 -1.58
C PRO A 87 -24.65 4.01 -0.79
N ASP A 88 -25.02 2.87 -1.38
CA ASP A 88 -24.92 1.53 -0.77
C ASP A 88 -23.51 0.93 -0.87
N GLN A 89 -22.61 1.54 -1.64
CA GLN A 89 -21.27 1.03 -1.86
C GLN A 89 -20.28 1.59 -0.83
N LYS A 90 -19.25 0.78 -0.52
CA LYS A 90 -18.08 1.24 0.24
C LYS A 90 -17.44 2.43 -0.46
N PHE A 91 -16.89 3.34 0.34
CA PHE A 91 -16.26 4.59 -0.11
C PHE A 91 -17.19 5.62 -0.78
N SER A 92 -18.50 5.40 -0.76
CA SER A 92 -19.48 6.39 -1.24
C SER A 92 -19.55 7.63 -0.34
N GLN A 93 -20.28 8.66 -0.78
CA GLN A 93 -20.55 9.85 0.04
C GLN A 93 -21.23 9.47 1.37
N ARG A 94 -22.22 8.57 1.33
CA ARG A 94 -22.91 8.11 2.53
C ARG A 94 -21.96 7.44 3.51
N HIS A 95 -21.09 6.54 3.02
CA HIS A 95 -20.11 5.87 3.86
C HIS A 95 -19.15 6.87 4.51
N TYR A 96 -18.69 7.88 3.76
CA TYR A 96 -17.85 8.93 4.29
C TYR A 96 -18.54 9.77 5.39
N ASP A 97 -19.80 10.15 5.17
CA ASP A 97 -20.57 10.95 6.13
C ASP A 97 -20.80 10.17 7.44
N GLU A 98 -21.13 8.88 7.35
CA GLU A 98 -21.27 7.97 8.50
C GLU A 98 -19.95 7.86 9.28
N VAL A 99 -18.82 7.76 8.58
CA VAL A 99 -17.50 7.72 9.21
C VAL A 99 -17.11 9.06 9.83
N CYS A 100 -17.43 10.20 9.21
CA CYS A 100 -17.19 11.52 9.80
C CYS A 100 -18.05 11.74 11.07
N GLN A 101 -19.27 11.20 11.12
CA GLN A 101 -20.07 11.21 12.36
C GLN A 101 -19.40 10.36 13.46
N LYS A 102 -18.74 9.27 13.10
CA LYS A 102 -18.06 8.35 14.02
C LYS A 102 -16.70 8.87 14.51
N PHE A 103 -15.89 9.43 13.62
CA PHE A 103 -14.50 9.84 13.90
C PHE A 103 -14.32 11.34 14.10
N GLY A 104 -15.32 12.15 13.73
CA GLY A 104 -15.25 13.61 13.80
C GLY A 104 -14.74 14.24 12.51
N ASP A 105 -14.18 15.45 12.64
CA ASP A 105 -13.74 16.24 11.50
C ASP A 105 -12.47 15.64 10.85
N PRO A 106 -12.50 15.30 9.55
CA PRO A 106 -11.33 14.79 8.81
C PRO A 106 -10.15 15.77 8.74
N ALA A 107 -10.33 17.06 9.05
CA ALA A 107 -9.24 18.04 9.12
C ALA A 107 -8.12 17.63 10.11
N ILE A 108 -8.41 16.74 11.08
CA ILE A 108 -7.37 16.16 11.96
C ILE A 108 -6.29 15.39 11.18
N LEU A 109 -6.61 14.94 9.95
CA LEU A 109 -5.69 14.22 9.08
C LEU A 109 -4.80 15.16 8.25
N ASP A 110 -5.08 16.47 8.20
CA ASP A 110 -4.35 17.42 7.35
C ASP A 110 -2.88 17.56 7.73
N LYS A 111 -2.55 17.33 9.01
CA LYS A 111 -1.16 17.33 9.49
C LYS A 111 -0.31 16.17 8.95
N TYR A 112 -0.92 15.11 8.44
CA TYR A 112 -0.19 13.95 7.93
C TYR A 112 0.03 14.04 6.43
N ASP A 113 1.28 13.98 6.00
CA ASP A 113 1.64 13.85 4.59
C ASP A 113 1.77 12.38 4.18
N THR A 114 2.02 11.49 5.15
CA THR A 114 2.33 10.08 4.89
C THR A 114 1.45 9.17 5.74
N ILE A 115 0.84 8.18 5.10
CA ILE A 115 0.16 7.06 5.75
C ILE A 115 1.01 5.81 5.52
N PHE A 116 1.53 5.24 6.60
CA PHE A 116 2.34 4.04 6.57
C PHE A 116 1.50 2.87 7.07
N ILE A 117 1.22 1.89 6.22
CA ILE A 117 0.27 0.80 6.46
C ILE A 117 1.03 -0.51 6.64
N ASP A 118 1.04 -1.03 7.86
CA ASP A 118 1.72 -2.27 8.24
C ASP A 118 0.72 -3.29 8.81
N SER A 119 0.20 -4.26 8.05
CA SER A 119 0.64 -4.64 6.71
C SER A 119 -0.52 -4.95 5.77
N ILE A 120 -0.23 -4.86 4.46
CA ILE A 120 -1.15 -5.33 3.41
C ILE A 120 -1.41 -6.84 3.51
N THR A 121 -0.46 -7.60 4.06
CA THR A 121 -0.59 -9.04 4.32
C THR A 121 -1.71 -9.28 5.35
N VAL A 122 -1.70 -8.55 6.47
CA VAL A 122 -2.77 -8.69 7.48
C VAL A 122 -4.08 -8.08 7.00
N ALA A 123 -4.07 -6.95 6.30
CA ALA A 123 -5.27 -6.39 5.66
C ALA A 123 -5.96 -7.44 4.76
N GLY A 124 -5.17 -8.18 3.97
CA GLY A 124 -5.66 -9.26 3.13
C GLY A 124 -6.35 -10.38 3.93
N ARG A 125 -5.79 -10.78 5.08
CA ARG A 125 -6.40 -11.80 5.95
C ARG A 125 -7.71 -11.31 6.58
N LEU A 126 -7.76 -10.07 7.06
CA LEU A 126 -8.99 -9.46 7.58
C LEU A 126 -10.08 -9.37 6.51
N CYS A 127 -9.70 -8.94 5.30
CA CYS A 127 -10.60 -8.89 4.15
C CYS A 127 -11.17 -10.27 3.82
N PHE A 128 -10.32 -11.29 3.74
CA PHE A 128 -10.77 -12.65 3.43
C PHE A 128 -11.71 -13.20 4.52
N GLY A 129 -11.37 -13.01 5.80
CA GLY A 129 -12.25 -13.41 6.92
C GLY A 129 -13.61 -12.71 6.87
N TYR A 130 -13.65 -11.42 6.51
CA TYR A 130 -14.90 -10.71 6.26
C TYR A 130 -15.69 -11.32 5.08
N CYS A 131 -15.01 -11.62 3.98
CA CYS A 131 -15.62 -12.15 2.76
C CYS A 131 -16.22 -13.54 2.96
N GLN A 132 -15.63 -14.39 3.81
CA GLN A 132 -16.16 -15.71 4.13
C GLN A 132 -17.53 -15.66 4.83
N GLY A 133 -17.88 -14.54 5.46
CA GLY A 133 -19.18 -14.32 6.08
C GLY A 133 -20.23 -13.66 5.18
N GLN A 134 -19.89 -13.31 3.94
CA GLN A 134 -20.81 -12.61 3.03
C GLN A 134 -21.68 -13.57 2.22
N PRO A 135 -22.87 -13.17 1.76
CA PRO A 135 -23.77 -14.02 0.98
C PRO A 135 -23.10 -14.70 -0.23
N GLU A 136 -22.21 -14.00 -0.93
CA GLU A 136 -21.48 -14.53 -2.10
C GLU A 136 -20.50 -15.64 -1.76
N ALA A 137 -20.16 -15.83 -0.48
CA ALA A 137 -19.38 -16.97 -0.01
C ALA A 137 -20.23 -18.21 0.29
N PHE A 138 -21.51 -18.22 -0.11
CA PHE A 138 -22.40 -19.37 0.05
C PHE A 138 -23.10 -19.70 -1.28
N SER A 139 -23.25 -20.99 -1.55
CA SER A 139 -23.96 -21.49 -2.73
C SER A 139 -25.46 -21.19 -2.64
N GLU A 140 -26.02 -20.45 -3.60
CA GLU A 140 -27.47 -20.18 -3.66
C GLU A 140 -28.31 -21.46 -3.71
N LYS A 141 -27.78 -22.54 -4.31
CA LYS A 141 -28.50 -23.82 -4.45
C LYS A 141 -28.50 -24.68 -3.18
N SER A 142 -27.44 -24.60 -2.38
CA SER A 142 -27.21 -25.56 -1.29
C SER A 142 -27.00 -24.93 0.08
N GLY A 143 -26.81 -23.60 0.15
CA GLY A 143 -26.45 -22.87 1.37
C GLY A 143 -25.07 -23.20 1.93
N LYS A 144 -24.30 -24.09 1.29
CA LYS A 144 -22.97 -24.50 1.76
C LYS A 144 -21.92 -23.44 1.41
N PRO A 145 -20.82 -23.32 2.20
CA PRO A 145 -19.72 -22.42 1.89
C PRO A 145 -19.16 -22.64 0.47
N ASP A 146 -19.03 -21.57 -0.28
CA ASP A 146 -18.40 -21.48 -1.59
C ASP A 146 -17.10 -20.68 -1.49
N THR A 147 -16.00 -21.40 -1.38
CA THR A 147 -14.65 -20.83 -1.32
C THR A 147 -14.30 -20.00 -2.56
N ARG A 148 -14.81 -20.34 -3.75
CA ARG A 148 -14.53 -19.58 -4.98
C ARG A 148 -15.22 -18.22 -4.94
N GLY A 149 -16.48 -18.20 -4.49
CA GLY A 149 -17.23 -16.97 -4.25
C GLY A 149 -16.52 -16.04 -3.26
N ALA A 150 -16.04 -16.59 -2.14
CA ALA A 150 -15.28 -15.85 -1.14
C ALA A 150 -13.99 -15.21 -1.71
N TYR A 151 -13.17 -15.97 -2.45
CA TYR A 151 -11.96 -15.43 -3.11
C TYR A 151 -12.29 -14.38 -4.18
N GLY A 152 -13.38 -14.58 -4.92
CA GLY A 152 -13.85 -13.62 -5.92
C GLY A 152 -14.23 -12.28 -5.29
N LEU A 153 -14.95 -12.31 -4.16
CA LEU A 153 -15.30 -11.11 -3.40
C LEU A 153 -14.07 -10.46 -2.76
N HIS A 154 -13.22 -11.25 -2.10
CA HIS A 154 -11.97 -10.79 -1.49
C HIS A 154 -11.08 -10.03 -2.47
N GLY A 155 -10.90 -10.56 -3.69
CA GLY A 155 -10.16 -9.88 -4.73
C GLY A 155 -10.80 -8.56 -5.17
N ARG A 156 -12.13 -8.44 -5.19
CA ARG A 156 -12.81 -7.16 -5.51
C ARG A 156 -12.65 -6.14 -4.38
N GLU A 157 -12.81 -6.59 -3.14
CA GLU A 157 -12.72 -5.77 -1.94
C GLU A 157 -11.31 -5.18 -1.76
N MET A 158 -10.27 -6.02 -1.83
CA MET A 158 -8.88 -5.56 -1.73
C MET A 158 -8.52 -4.55 -2.83
N ILE A 159 -8.91 -4.82 -4.08
CA ILE A 159 -8.63 -3.91 -5.20
C ILE A 159 -9.36 -2.58 -5.03
N SER A 160 -10.62 -2.60 -4.56
CA SER A 160 -11.38 -1.39 -4.27
C SER A 160 -10.70 -0.55 -3.18
N TRP A 161 -10.25 -1.18 -2.09
CA TRP A 161 -9.54 -0.51 -0.99
C TRP A 161 -8.20 0.09 -1.43
N LEU A 162 -7.39 -0.68 -2.16
CA LEU A 162 -6.10 -0.22 -2.69
C LEU A 162 -6.28 0.95 -3.67
N THR A 163 -7.24 0.85 -4.58
CA THR A 163 -7.55 1.88 -5.57
C THR A 163 -8.06 3.15 -4.89
N HIS A 164 -8.89 3.02 -3.85
CA HIS A 164 -9.38 4.15 -3.09
C HIS A 164 -8.24 4.95 -2.45
N LEU A 165 -7.33 4.28 -1.74
CA LEU A 165 -6.14 4.90 -1.14
C LEU A 165 -5.16 5.45 -2.18
N GLN A 166 -5.07 4.80 -3.34
CA GLN A 166 -4.29 5.29 -4.49
C GLN A 166 -4.83 6.64 -4.99
N HIS A 167 -6.14 6.86 -4.94
CA HIS A 167 -6.76 8.12 -5.38
C HIS A 167 -6.63 9.28 -4.38
N THR A 168 -6.15 9.05 -3.14
CA THR A 168 -5.86 10.10 -2.15
C THR A 168 -4.67 10.98 -2.57
N ARG A 169 -4.84 11.86 -3.56
CA ARG A 169 -3.73 12.55 -4.25
C ARG A 169 -2.77 13.32 -3.34
N SER A 170 -3.25 13.89 -2.25
CA SER A 170 -2.47 14.75 -1.34
C SER A 170 -1.54 14.01 -0.39
N LYS A 171 -1.67 12.68 -0.23
CA LYS A 171 -0.91 11.92 0.78
C LYS A 171 -0.05 10.82 0.17
N ASN A 172 1.14 10.60 0.72
CA ASN A 172 1.94 9.41 0.43
C ASN A 172 1.29 8.23 1.11
N ILE A 173 1.11 7.13 0.38
CA ILE A 173 0.56 5.89 0.91
C ILE A 173 1.62 4.81 0.69
N TRP A 174 2.08 4.23 1.78
CA TRP A 174 3.06 3.14 1.76
C TRP A 174 2.46 1.92 2.42
N PHE A 175 2.29 0.86 1.63
CA PHE A 175 1.92 -0.45 2.13
C PHE A 175 3.19 -1.26 2.38
N VAL A 176 3.35 -1.84 3.56
CA VAL A 176 4.39 -2.85 3.76
C VAL A 176 3.77 -4.24 3.84
N GLY A 177 4.53 -5.26 3.44
CA GLY A 177 4.05 -6.64 3.44
C GLY A 177 5.17 -7.66 3.38
N ILE A 178 4.81 -8.92 3.58
CA ILE A 178 5.78 -10.03 3.52
C ILE A 178 6.05 -10.40 2.05
N LEU A 179 7.30 -10.72 1.75
CA LEU A 179 7.72 -11.32 0.49
C LEU A 179 8.07 -12.79 0.73
N ASP A 180 7.39 -13.70 0.04
CA ASP A 180 7.68 -15.13 0.07
C ASP A 180 8.71 -15.48 -1.02
N GLU A 181 9.63 -16.39 -0.70
CA GLU A 181 10.42 -17.14 -1.68
C GLU A 181 9.69 -18.44 -1.99
N LYS A 182 9.45 -18.71 -3.28
CA LYS A 182 8.72 -19.89 -3.77
C LYS A 182 9.51 -20.57 -4.88
N LEU A 183 9.18 -21.82 -5.13
CA LEU A 183 9.69 -22.61 -6.25
C LEU A 183 8.59 -22.81 -7.28
N ASP A 184 8.91 -22.63 -8.55
CA ASP A 184 8.04 -23.06 -9.65
C ASP A 184 8.15 -24.57 -9.91
N ASP A 185 7.39 -25.08 -10.87
CA ASP A 185 7.38 -26.50 -11.25
C ASP A 185 8.74 -27.01 -11.76
N PHE A 186 9.69 -26.10 -12.05
CA PHE A 186 11.04 -26.37 -12.51
C PHE A 186 12.11 -26.12 -11.43
N ASN A 187 11.71 -26.00 -10.15
CA ASN A 187 12.58 -25.68 -9.02
C ASN A 187 13.33 -24.34 -9.17
N ARG A 188 12.80 -23.40 -9.97
CA ARG A 188 13.36 -22.05 -10.07
C ARG A 188 12.75 -21.19 -8.98
N LYS A 189 13.62 -20.47 -8.28
CA LYS A 189 13.22 -19.53 -7.25
C LYS A 189 12.52 -18.33 -7.87
N TYR A 190 11.37 -17.98 -7.33
CA TYR A 190 10.69 -16.71 -7.60
C TYR A 190 10.17 -16.12 -6.31
N TYR A 191 9.93 -14.81 -6.32
CA TYR A 191 9.44 -14.09 -5.15
C TYR A 191 8.08 -13.49 -5.42
N ALA A 192 7.18 -13.59 -4.44
CA ALA A 192 5.83 -13.07 -4.55
C ALA A 192 5.36 -12.44 -3.23
N PRO A 193 4.62 -11.32 -3.26
CA PRO A 193 3.96 -10.79 -2.07
C PRO A 193 3.07 -11.85 -1.40
N GLN A 194 3.18 -11.98 -0.08
CA GLN A 194 2.28 -12.79 0.70
C GLN A 194 0.99 -12.01 0.94
N ILE A 195 0.01 -12.22 0.06
CA ILE A 195 -1.34 -11.64 0.17
C ILE A 195 -2.33 -12.77 -0.07
N GLU A 196 -3.39 -12.80 0.72
CA GLU A 196 -4.47 -13.80 0.56
C GLU A 196 -5.08 -13.68 -0.85
N GLY A 197 -5.28 -14.81 -1.53
CA GLY A 197 -5.72 -14.85 -2.94
C GLY A 197 -4.71 -14.32 -3.97
N SER A 198 -4.91 -14.67 -5.24
CA SER A 198 -3.97 -14.32 -6.33
C SER A 198 -4.19 -12.94 -6.95
N LYS A 199 -5.44 -12.49 -7.06
CA LYS A 199 -5.82 -11.29 -7.81
C LYS A 199 -5.11 -10.03 -7.30
N THR A 200 -5.10 -9.82 -5.99
CA THR A 200 -4.53 -8.63 -5.36
C THR A 200 -3.03 -8.51 -5.66
N GLY A 201 -2.26 -9.58 -5.50
CA GLY A 201 -0.83 -9.58 -5.77
C GLY A 201 -0.48 -9.30 -7.24
N LEU A 202 -1.30 -9.81 -8.17
CA LEU A 202 -1.12 -9.63 -9.61
C LEU A 202 -1.44 -8.20 -10.09
N GLU A 203 -2.49 -7.58 -9.55
CA GLU A 203 -2.94 -6.25 -9.96
C GLU A 203 -2.25 -5.10 -9.19
N LEU A 204 -1.72 -5.36 -7.99
CA LEU A 204 -1.08 -4.34 -7.16
C LEU A 204 0.01 -3.54 -7.91
N PRO A 205 0.92 -4.15 -8.70
CA PRO A 205 1.87 -3.40 -9.50
C PRO A 205 1.22 -2.50 -10.57
N GLY A 206 -0.03 -2.75 -10.98
CA GLY A 206 -0.77 -1.83 -11.85
C GLY A 206 -1.28 -0.59 -11.11
N ILE A 207 -1.63 -0.75 -9.83
CA ILE A 207 -2.29 0.25 -8.99
C ILE A 207 -1.29 1.28 -8.43
N VAL A 208 -0.21 0.83 -7.79
CA VAL A 208 0.75 1.73 -7.13
C VAL A 208 1.75 2.32 -8.12
N ASP A 209 2.51 3.34 -7.74
CA ASP A 209 3.60 3.90 -8.55
C ASP A 209 4.93 3.20 -8.28
N GLN A 210 5.16 2.77 -7.03
CA GLN A 210 6.39 2.15 -6.56
C GLN A 210 6.12 0.73 -6.05
N VAL A 211 6.91 -0.24 -6.49
CA VAL A 211 7.01 -1.57 -5.87
C VAL A 211 8.47 -1.75 -5.49
N ILE A 212 8.77 -1.82 -4.21
CA ILE A 212 10.12 -1.89 -3.69
C ILE A 212 10.30 -3.21 -2.96
N THR A 213 11.39 -3.92 -3.23
CA THR A 213 11.77 -5.07 -2.40
C THR A 213 12.86 -4.66 -1.43
N MET A 214 12.63 -4.82 -0.12
CA MET A 214 13.65 -4.71 0.92
C MET A 214 14.31 -6.08 1.13
N ALA A 215 15.57 -6.19 0.74
CA ALA A 215 16.32 -7.44 0.76
C ALA A 215 17.66 -7.30 1.50
N GLU A 216 18.21 -8.43 1.90
CA GLU A 216 19.59 -8.55 2.35
C GLU A 216 20.46 -8.81 1.12
N ILE A 217 21.45 -7.95 0.89
CA ILE A 217 22.39 -8.03 -0.21
C ILE A 217 23.72 -8.48 0.34
N GLN A 218 24.27 -9.53 -0.27
CA GLN A 218 25.60 -10.03 0.01
C GLN A 218 26.54 -9.56 -1.10
N PRO A 219 27.56 -8.74 -0.80
CA PRO A 219 28.58 -8.36 -1.78
C PRO A 219 29.41 -9.57 -2.23
N ASP A 220 29.85 -9.57 -3.48
CA ASP A 220 30.68 -10.66 -4.05
C ASP A 220 32.05 -10.77 -3.37
N ASP A 221 32.62 -9.65 -2.89
CA ASP A 221 33.98 -9.59 -2.32
C ASP A 221 34.00 -9.29 -0.82
N LYS A 222 33.88 -10.33 0.03
CA LYS A 222 34.10 -10.34 1.51
C LYS A 222 33.39 -9.25 2.34
N GLY A 223 32.53 -8.44 1.74
CA GLY A 223 31.78 -7.40 2.42
C GLY A 223 30.72 -8.00 3.34
N LYS A 224 30.43 -7.31 4.44
CA LYS A 224 29.34 -7.69 5.33
C LYS A 224 28.00 -7.53 4.59
N SER A 225 27.11 -8.51 4.71
CA SER A 225 25.74 -8.39 4.21
C SER A 225 25.08 -7.12 4.75
N TYR A 226 24.35 -6.43 3.90
CA TYR A 226 23.63 -5.20 4.26
C TYR A 226 22.21 -5.24 3.72
N ARG A 227 21.34 -4.41 4.28
CA ARG A 227 19.95 -4.30 3.81
C ARG A 227 19.89 -3.22 2.73
N ALA A 228 19.11 -3.45 1.69
CA ALA A 228 18.89 -2.49 0.62
C ALA A 228 17.46 -2.56 0.08
N PHE A 229 17.07 -1.48 -0.60
CA PHE A 229 15.90 -1.45 -1.45
C PHE A 229 16.28 -1.79 -2.89
N ILE A 230 15.52 -2.71 -3.49
CA ILE A 230 15.58 -3.05 -4.91
C ILE A 230 14.40 -2.39 -5.59
N CYS A 231 14.68 -1.48 -6.52
CA CYS A 231 13.68 -0.53 -7.03
C CYS A 231 13.29 -0.79 -8.50
N HIS A 232 14.09 -1.52 -9.26
CA HIS A 232 13.89 -1.70 -10.71
C HIS A 232 13.41 -3.11 -11.06
N THR A 233 12.48 -3.20 -12.02
CA THR A 233 11.96 -4.49 -12.52
C THR A 233 13.06 -5.37 -13.10
N ILE A 234 13.98 -4.77 -13.86
CA ILE A 234 15.18 -5.44 -14.33
C ILE A 234 16.25 -5.25 -13.27
N ASN A 235 16.54 -6.32 -12.52
CA ASN A 235 17.57 -6.35 -11.50
C ASN A 235 18.24 -7.73 -11.45
N GLN A 236 19.46 -7.77 -10.92
CA GLN A 236 20.28 -8.99 -10.86
C GLN A 236 19.81 -10.03 -9.82
N PHE A 237 18.82 -9.69 -8.99
CA PHE A 237 18.38 -10.51 -7.85
C PHE A 237 17.04 -11.22 -8.11
N ASN A 238 16.40 -10.97 -9.25
CA ASN A 238 15.06 -11.45 -9.59
C ASN A 238 13.96 -11.05 -8.59
N TYR A 239 14.16 -9.98 -7.83
CA TYR A 239 13.13 -9.48 -6.92
C TYR A 239 12.06 -8.68 -7.68
N PRO A 240 10.77 -8.79 -7.30
CA PRO A 240 9.72 -7.95 -7.85
C PRO A 240 9.95 -6.51 -7.42
N ALA A 241 10.12 -5.62 -8.40
CA ALA A 241 10.28 -4.21 -8.16
C ALA A 241 9.81 -3.39 -9.35
N LYS A 242 9.54 -2.11 -9.11
CA LYS A 242 9.06 -1.16 -10.11
C LYS A 242 9.24 0.27 -9.61
N ASP A 243 9.93 1.08 -10.39
CA ASP A 243 10.00 2.53 -10.20
C ASP A 243 9.33 3.25 -11.38
N ARG A 244 8.14 3.84 -11.16
CA ARG A 244 7.48 4.68 -12.17
C ARG A 244 8.06 6.11 -12.22
N SER A 245 8.79 6.52 -11.19
CA SER A 245 9.37 7.86 -11.10
C SER A 245 10.62 8.04 -11.97
N ARG A 246 11.31 6.94 -12.29
CA ARG A 246 12.57 6.88 -13.06
C ARG A 246 13.71 7.66 -12.43
N ARG A 247 13.70 7.78 -11.11
CA ARG A 247 14.68 8.58 -10.35
C ARG A 247 15.50 7.74 -9.40
N LEU A 248 15.03 6.53 -9.12
CA LEU A 248 15.72 5.61 -8.24
C LEU A 248 16.79 4.86 -9.03
N GLU A 249 17.88 4.51 -8.36
CA GLU A 249 18.83 3.53 -8.84
C GLU A 249 18.30 2.11 -8.57
N VAL A 250 18.94 1.09 -9.15
CA VAL A 250 18.52 -0.31 -8.94
C VAL A 250 18.54 -0.68 -7.46
N ILE A 251 19.57 -0.22 -6.75
CA ILE A 251 19.80 -0.44 -5.33
C ILE A 251 19.80 0.92 -4.62
N GLU A 252 18.96 1.07 -3.60
CA GLU A 252 18.91 2.25 -2.73
C GLU A 252 19.13 1.86 -1.27
N GLU A 253 19.59 2.82 -0.46
CA GLU A 253 19.62 2.67 0.99
C GLU A 253 18.18 2.42 1.52
N PRO A 254 17.98 1.55 2.53
CA PRO A 254 16.67 1.28 3.10
C PRO A 254 16.20 2.42 4.04
N HIS A 255 16.07 3.63 3.48
CA HIS A 255 15.66 4.84 4.17
C HIS A 255 14.49 5.49 3.42
N LEU A 256 13.27 5.31 3.94
CA LEU A 256 12.05 5.69 3.23
C LEU A 256 11.89 7.20 3.04
N GLY A 257 12.32 8.02 4.01
CA GLY A 257 12.34 9.48 3.87
C GLY A 257 13.17 9.95 2.67
N ASN A 258 14.45 9.57 2.62
CA ASN A 258 15.36 9.83 1.50
C ASN A 258 14.85 9.27 0.17
N LEU A 259 14.29 8.05 0.17
CA LEU A 259 13.70 7.46 -1.04
C LEU A 259 12.57 8.34 -1.60
N MET A 260 11.66 8.81 -0.74
CA MET A 260 10.58 9.71 -1.15
C MET A 260 11.09 11.07 -1.65
N GLN A 261 12.12 11.63 -1.01
CA GLN A 261 12.76 12.85 -1.49
C GLN A 261 13.35 12.66 -2.89
N LYS A 262 14.03 11.54 -3.12
CA LYS A 262 14.60 11.19 -4.43
C LYS A 262 13.53 11.00 -5.50
N ILE A 263 12.42 10.34 -5.18
CA ILE A 263 11.25 10.18 -6.09
C ILE A 263 10.66 11.54 -6.50
N ARG A 264 10.71 12.55 -5.63
CA ARG A 264 10.18 13.91 -5.90
C ARG A 264 11.17 14.84 -6.59
N SER A 265 12.43 14.42 -6.75
CA SER A 265 13.45 15.26 -7.40
C SER A 265 13.08 15.58 -8.86
N GLU A 266 13.85 16.43 -9.52
CA GLU A 266 13.59 16.71 -10.94
C GLU A 266 13.66 15.42 -11.78
N ALA A 267 12.74 15.27 -12.73
CA ALA A 267 12.74 14.11 -13.59
C ALA A 267 13.98 14.15 -14.50
N LYS A 268 14.75 13.06 -14.56
CA LYS A 268 15.80 12.91 -15.57
C LYS A 268 15.12 12.87 -16.96
N PRO A 269 15.56 13.69 -17.94
CA PRO A 269 15.12 13.56 -19.32
C PRO A 269 15.34 12.13 -19.81
N ILE A 270 14.47 11.65 -20.69
CA ILE A 270 14.72 10.39 -21.39
C ILE A 270 15.86 10.68 -22.36
N ASN A 271 17.07 10.20 -22.05
CA ASN A 271 18.09 10.06 -23.07
C ASN A 271 17.72 8.82 -23.89
N GLU A 272 17.52 9.01 -25.20
CA GLU A 272 17.34 7.92 -26.17
C GLU A 272 18.52 6.94 -26.15
#